data_AF-A0AAD7R9I7-F1
#
_entry.id   AF-A0AAD7R9I7-F1
#
_cell.length_a   1.000
_cell.length_b   1.000
_cell.length_c   1.000
_cell.angle_alpha   90.00
_cell.angle_beta   90.00
_cell.angle_gamma   90.00
#
_symmetry.space_group_name_H-M   'P 1'
#
loop_
_entity.id
_entity.type
_entity.pdbx_description
1 polymer ?
#
loop_
_entity_poly.entity_id
_entity_poly.type
_entity_poly.pdbx_seq_one_letter_code
_entity_poly.pdbx_strand_id
1 'polypeptide(L)'
;MNDLHARYTRRGLVVLGVPCNQFGHQENCSNDEILKVLKFVRPGDGFEPGFQLLQKVDVNGTDAHPLFVFLKEKLPFPADDPTSFMSDPKSITWSPVCRNDVSWNFEKFLVGPDGSRLKDTANAS
;
A
#
# COMPACT_ATOMS: atom_id res chain seq x y z
N MET A 1 10.07 2.40 -6.62
CA MET A 1 9.14 1.49 -7.32
C MET A 1 9.40 1.42 -8.82
N ASN A 2 9.42 2.53 -9.58
CA ASN A 2 9.73 2.50 -11.02
C ASN A 2 11.06 1.78 -11.35
N ASP A 3 12.14 2.12 -10.65
CA ASP A 3 13.45 1.48 -10.86
C ASP A 3 13.41 -0.04 -10.59
N LEU A 4 12.74 -0.47 -9.51
CA LEU A 4 12.55 -1.88 -9.19
C LEU A 4 11.76 -2.60 -10.29
N HIS A 5 10.65 -2.03 -10.74
CA HIS A 5 9.85 -2.60 -11.81
C HIS A 5 10.66 -2.72 -13.11
N ALA A 6 11.34 -1.66 -13.52
CA ALA A 6 12.15 -1.64 -14.74
C ALA A 6 13.26 -2.70 -14.74
N ARG A 7 13.93 -2.91 -13.60
CA ARG A 7 15.03 -3.89 -13.48
C ARG A 7 14.55 -5.34 -13.45
N TYR A 8 13.41 -5.61 -12.81
CA TYR A 8 13.00 -6.98 -12.46
C TYR A 8 11.76 -7.49 -13.20
N THR A 9 11.09 -6.66 -14.01
CA THR A 9 9.92 -7.09 -14.81
C THR A 9 10.24 -8.29 -15.71
N ARG A 10 11.40 -8.31 -16.37
CA ARG A 10 11.87 -9.44 -17.19
C ARG A 10 12.17 -10.72 -16.39
N ARG A 11 12.30 -10.60 -15.07
CA ARG A 11 12.50 -11.72 -14.14
C ARG A 11 11.21 -12.13 -13.43
N GLY A 12 10.06 -11.61 -13.88
CA GLY A 12 8.74 -11.97 -13.37
C GLY A 12 8.23 -11.09 -12.22
N LEU A 13 8.91 -10.00 -11.87
CA LEU A 13 8.38 -9.08 -10.86
C LEU A 13 7.23 -8.24 -11.44
N VAL A 14 6.08 -8.32 -10.78
CA VAL A 14 4.95 -7.43 -11.00
C VAL A 14 4.83 -6.50 -9.80
N VAL A 15 4.63 -5.21 -10.07
CA VAL A 15 4.39 -4.19 -9.04
C VAL A 15 2.96 -3.68 -9.21
N LEU A 16 2.21 -3.67 -8.12
CA LEU A 16 0.87 -3.10 -8.05
C LEU A 16 0.89 -1.98 -7.02
N GLY A 17 0.43 -0.79 -7.40
CA GLY A 17 0.16 0.29 -6.46
C GLY A 17 -1.33 0.35 -6.16
N VAL A 18 -1.67 0.42 -4.87
CA VAL A 18 -3.06 0.51 -4.41
C VAL A 18 -3.24 1.82 -3.66
N PRO A 19 -3.87 2.83 -4.26
CA PRO A 19 -4.18 4.07 -3.58
C PRO A 19 -5.11 3.83 -2.39
N CYS A 20 -4.89 4.54 -1.28
CA CYS A 20 -5.70 4.46 -0.07
C CYS A 20 -5.68 5.81 0.65
N ASN A 21 -6.82 6.25 1.20
CA ASN A 21 -6.94 7.56 1.86
C ASN A 21 -7.07 7.49 3.40
N GLN A 22 -6.92 6.30 3.99
CA GLN A 22 -7.12 6.09 5.44
C GLN A 22 -6.01 6.69 6.30
N PHE A 23 -4.82 6.93 5.72
CA PHE A 23 -3.62 7.37 6.43
C PHE A 23 -3.37 8.86 6.24
N GLY A 24 -3.79 9.67 7.21
CA GLY A 24 -3.59 11.12 7.21
C GLY A 24 -4.20 11.85 6.02
N HIS A 25 -5.19 11.23 5.36
CA HIS A 25 -5.87 11.77 4.18
C HIS A 25 -4.91 12.22 3.06
N GLN A 26 -3.86 11.44 2.80
CA GLN A 26 -2.82 11.79 1.82
C GLN A 26 -3.23 11.53 0.36
N GLU A 27 -4.36 10.85 0.12
CA GLU A 27 -4.88 10.48 -1.20
C GLU A 27 -6.34 10.95 -1.38
N ASN A 28 -6.56 12.26 -1.17
CA ASN A 28 -7.88 12.89 -1.24
C ASN A 28 -8.47 12.93 -2.65
N CYS A 29 -7.63 12.80 -3.67
CA CYS A 29 -8.02 12.89 -5.06
C CYS A 29 -8.87 11.71 -5.52
N SER A 30 -9.71 11.92 -6.53
CA SER A 30 -10.48 10.86 -7.17
C SER A 30 -9.58 9.94 -8.02
N ASN A 31 -10.07 8.74 -8.35
CA ASN A 31 -9.31 7.79 -9.18
C ASN A 31 -8.78 8.42 -10.50
N ASP A 32 -9.55 9.30 -11.11
CA ASP A 32 -9.20 9.96 -12.39
C ASP A 32 -8.16 11.09 -12.24
N GLU A 33 -7.88 11.51 -11.01
CA GLU A 33 -6.95 12.60 -10.68
C GLU A 33 -5.60 12.11 -10.20
N ILE A 34 -5.50 10.89 -9.65
CA ILE A 34 -4.27 10.34 -9.06
C ILE A 34 -3.10 10.44 -10.05
N LEU A 35 -3.29 10.00 -11.30
CA LEU A 35 -2.23 10.08 -12.32
C LEU A 35 -1.83 11.53 -12.65
N LYS A 36 -2.77 12.47 -12.60
CA LYS A 36 -2.48 13.91 -12.84
C LYS A 36 -1.66 14.47 -11.68
N VAL A 37 -2.02 14.14 -10.43
CA VAL A 37 -1.28 14.57 -9.25
C VAL A 37 0.14 14.04 -9.27
N LEU A 38 0.32 12.76 -9.58
CA LEU A 38 1.65 12.16 -9.73
C LEU A 38 2.49 12.86 -10.81
N LYS A 39 1.87 13.18 -11.95
CA LYS A 39 2.55 13.80 -13.10
C LYS A 39 2.90 15.26 -12.92
N PHE A 40 2.03 16.03 -12.26
CA PHE A 40 2.11 17.50 -12.25
C PHE A 40 2.35 18.12 -10.88
N VAL A 41 2.10 17.40 -9.78
CA VAL A 41 2.15 17.96 -8.43
C VAL A 41 3.23 17.29 -7.58
N ARG A 42 3.10 16.00 -7.33
CA ARG A 42 4.07 15.23 -6.52
C ARG A 42 3.97 13.75 -6.93
N PRO A 43 5.04 13.15 -7.47
CA PRO A 43 6.39 13.69 -7.64
C PRO A 43 6.53 14.91 -8.56
N GLY A 44 5.63 15.09 -9.54
CA GLY A 44 5.72 16.19 -10.50
C GLY A 44 6.68 15.88 -11.65
N ASP A 45 7.11 16.92 -12.36
CA ASP A 45 8.12 16.85 -13.45
C ASP A 45 7.83 15.81 -14.54
N GLY A 46 6.55 15.57 -14.84
CA GLY A 46 6.16 14.60 -15.85
C GLY A 46 6.29 13.15 -15.41
N PHE A 47 6.42 12.88 -14.11
CA PHE A 47 6.52 11.53 -13.57
C PHE A 47 5.31 10.67 -13.96
N GLU A 48 5.58 9.45 -14.42
CA GLU A 48 4.56 8.44 -14.70
C GLU A 48 4.95 7.13 -14.01
N PRO A 49 4.02 6.47 -13.31
CA PRO A 49 4.29 5.16 -12.72
C PRO A 49 4.51 4.14 -13.84
N GLY A 50 5.66 3.46 -13.82
CA GLY A 50 5.97 2.41 -14.79
C GLY A 50 5.26 1.09 -14.50
N PHE A 51 4.38 1.06 -13.51
CA PHE A 51 3.69 -0.12 -12.99
C PHE A 51 2.19 0.18 -12.81
N GLN A 52 1.38 -0.86 -12.65
CA GLN A 52 -0.07 -0.71 -12.61
C GLN A 52 -0.52 -0.10 -11.28
N LEU A 53 -1.30 0.99 -11.38
CA LEU A 53 -2.11 1.49 -10.28
C LEU A 53 -3.52 0.89 -10.37
N LEU A 54 -4.03 0.42 -9.24
CA LEU A 54 -5.40 -0.04 -9.10
C LEU A 54 -6.31 1.13 -8.68
N GLN A 55 -7.61 0.85 -8.56
CA GLN A 55 -8.55 1.80 -7.98
C GLN A 55 -8.23 2.02 -6.49
N LYS A 56 -8.58 3.20 -6.00
CA LYS A 56 -8.53 3.54 -4.59
C LYS A 56 -9.48 2.63 -3.81
N VAL A 57 -8.96 2.03 -2.73
CA VAL A 57 -9.72 1.15 -1.83
C VAL A 57 -9.32 1.42 -0.38
N ASP A 58 -10.15 0.95 0.54
CA ASP A 58 -9.79 0.84 1.94
C ASP A 58 -9.02 -0.45 2.19
N VAL A 59 -8.04 -0.39 3.10
CA VAL A 59 -7.18 -1.52 3.47
C VAL A 59 -7.44 -1.99 4.91
N ASN A 60 -8.03 -1.13 5.73
CA ASN A 60 -8.40 -1.37 7.12
C ASN A 60 -9.89 -1.13 7.39
N GLY A 61 -10.37 -1.65 8.52
CA GLY A 61 -11.78 -1.52 8.93
C GLY A 61 -12.75 -2.43 8.17
N THR A 62 -14.04 -2.15 8.35
CA THR A 62 -15.15 -2.98 7.85
C THR A 62 -15.20 -3.05 6.33
N ASP A 63 -14.87 -1.95 5.67
CA ASP A 63 -14.91 -1.83 4.20
C ASP A 63 -13.59 -2.20 3.53
N ALA A 64 -12.65 -2.80 4.27
CA ALA A 64 -11.35 -3.22 3.75
C ALA A 64 -11.52 -4.18 2.57
N HIS A 65 -10.77 -3.91 1.50
CA HIS A 65 -10.79 -4.77 0.31
C HIS A 65 -10.36 -6.21 0.68
N PRO A 66 -11.05 -7.25 0.17
CA PRO A 66 -10.80 -8.65 0.56
C PRO A 66 -9.34 -9.12 0.41
N LEU A 67 -8.61 -8.56 -0.57
CA LEU A 67 -7.18 -8.81 -0.72
C LEU A 67 -6.38 -8.40 0.53
N PHE A 68 -6.64 -7.21 1.09
CA PHE A 68 -5.92 -6.73 2.26
C PHE A 68 -6.36 -7.46 3.52
N VAL A 69 -7.64 -7.83 3.64
CA VAL A 69 -8.11 -8.74 4.70
C VAL A 69 -7.28 -10.03 4.69
N PHE A 70 -7.17 -10.68 3.53
CA PHE A 70 -6.38 -11.90 3.37
C PHE A 70 -4.89 -11.70 3.70
N LEU A 71 -4.27 -10.62 3.19
CA LEU A 71 -2.86 -10.35 3.40
C LEU A 71 -2.55 -10.10 4.89
N LYS A 72 -3.35 -9.28 5.57
CA LYS A 72 -3.20 -8.99 7.01
C LYS A 72 -3.45 -10.22 7.89
N GLU A 73 -4.32 -11.15 7.48
CA GLU A 73 -4.51 -12.41 8.21
C GLU A 73 -3.32 -13.36 8.06
N LYS A 74 -2.71 -13.41 6.86
CA LYS A 74 -1.54 -14.26 6.60
C LYS A 74 -0.24 -13.68 7.13
N LEU A 75 -0.15 -12.35 7.19
CA LEU A 75 1.00 -11.59 7.61
C LEU A 75 0.54 -10.59 8.68
N PRO A 76 0.36 -11.03 9.93
CA PRO A 76 -0.24 -10.19 10.96
C PRO A 76 0.66 -9.04 11.42
N PHE A 77 1.96 -9.10 11.12
CA PHE A 77 2.92 -8.08 11.50
C PHE A 77 4.01 -7.94 10.42
N PRO A 78 4.51 -6.72 10.17
CA PRO A 78 5.67 -6.51 9.32
C PRO A 78 6.91 -7.24 9.84
N ALA A 79 7.70 -7.81 8.93
CA ALA A 79 8.87 -8.63 9.31
C ALA A 79 10.02 -7.80 9.91
N ASP A 80 10.08 -6.50 9.61
CA ASP A 80 11.12 -5.56 10.01
C ASP A 80 10.72 -4.64 11.18
N ASP A 81 9.41 -4.43 11.40
CA ASP A 81 8.87 -3.74 12.57
C ASP A 81 7.57 -4.38 13.04
N PRO A 82 7.61 -5.38 13.95
CA PRO A 82 6.43 -6.10 14.37
C PRO A 82 5.63 -5.41 15.47
N THR A 83 6.07 -4.23 15.95
CA THR A 83 5.50 -3.61 17.16
C THR A 83 4.89 -2.23 16.92
N SER A 84 5.41 -1.48 15.95
CA SER A 84 4.85 -0.18 15.62
C SER A 84 3.51 -0.33 14.90
N PHE A 85 2.55 0.53 15.26
CA PHE A 85 1.27 0.62 14.58
C PHE A 85 0.95 2.06 14.25
N MET A 86 0.54 2.85 15.26
CA MET A 86 0.31 4.28 15.09
C MET A 86 0.70 5.04 16.34
N SER A 87 1.50 6.08 16.15
CA SER A 87 1.98 6.93 17.23
C SER A 87 0.90 7.88 17.76
N ASP A 88 0.02 8.38 16.88
CA ASP A 88 -1.12 9.22 17.25
C ASP A 88 -2.45 8.47 17.03
N PRO A 89 -3.16 8.07 18.11
CA PRO A 89 -4.45 7.41 18.01
C PRO A 89 -5.50 8.21 17.22
N LYS A 90 -5.39 9.54 17.15
CA LYS A 90 -6.32 10.38 16.37
C LYS A 90 -6.19 10.17 14.86
N SER A 91 -5.09 9.60 14.41
CA SER A 91 -4.90 9.27 13.00
C SER A 91 -5.72 8.03 12.57
N ILE A 92 -6.25 7.25 13.52
CA ILE A 92 -7.05 6.06 13.24
C ILE A 92 -8.49 6.50 12.96
N THR A 93 -8.89 6.41 11.69
CA THR A 93 -10.21 6.85 11.21
C THR A 93 -11.12 5.70 10.79
N TRP A 94 -10.64 4.46 10.86
CA TRP A 94 -11.38 3.26 10.48
C TRP A 94 -11.90 2.49 11.70
N SER A 95 -12.87 1.60 11.46
CA SER A 95 -13.43 0.70 12.47
C SER A 95 -13.89 -0.61 11.82
N PRO A 96 -13.72 -1.77 12.49
CA PRO A 96 -12.99 -1.96 13.74
C PRO A 96 -11.48 -1.77 13.55
N VAL A 97 -10.76 -1.56 14.66
CA VAL A 97 -9.30 -1.54 14.68
C VAL A 97 -8.80 -2.93 15.05
N CYS A 98 -7.88 -3.46 14.25
CA CYS A 98 -7.28 -4.77 14.43
C CYS A 98 -5.77 -4.67 14.63
N ARG A 99 -5.18 -5.62 15.37
CA ARG A 99 -3.73 -5.62 15.66
C ARG A 99 -2.84 -5.78 14.43
N ASN A 100 -3.40 -6.34 13.37
CA ASN A 100 -2.73 -6.58 12.09
C ASN A 100 -3.09 -5.54 11.03
N ASP A 101 -3.72 -4.42 11.41
CA ASP A 101 -4.02 -3.35 10.48
C ASP A 101 -2.75 -2.77 9.86
N VAL A 102 -2.84 -2.39 8.58
CA VAL A 102 -1.77 -1.64 7.91
C VAL A 102 -1.52 -0.36 8.69
N SER A 103 -0.27 -0.08 8.97
CA SER A 103 0.15 0.99 9.88
C SER A 103 0.15 2.36 9.22
N TRP A 104 0.59 2.43 7.95
CA TRP A 104 0.74 3.69 7.22
C TRP A 104 0.84 3.48 5.69
N ASN A 105 0.89 4.60 4.97
CA ASN A 105 1.18 4.61 3.54
C ASN A 105 2.53 3.91 3.24
N PHE A 106 2.56 3.20 2.11
CA PHE A 106 3.75 2.50 1.59
C PHE A 106 4.23 1.29 2.39
N GLU A 107 3.39 0.62 3.17
CA GLU A 107 3.62 -0.77 3.59
C GLU A 107 3.66 -1.70 2.35
N LYS A 108 4.45 -2.79 2.38
CA LYS A 108 4.66 -3.64 1.19
C LYS A 108 4.49 -5.11 1.49
N PHE A 109 3.64 -5.74 0.68
CA PHE A 109 3.44 -7.18 0.64
C PHE A 109 4.17 -7.79 -0.56
N LEU A 110 5.08 -8.73 -0.30
CA LEU A 110 5.71 -9.55 -1.32
C LEU A 110 4.97 -10.89 -1.42
N VAL A 111 4.49 -11.21 -2.62
CA VAL A 111 3.78 -12.45 -2.94
C VAL A 111 4.61 -13.26 -3.93
N GLY A 112 4.84 -14.53 -3.60
CA GLY A 112 5.56 -15.47 -4.47
C GLY A 112 4.75 -15.84 -5.72
N PRO A 113 5.41 -16.39 -6.76
CA PRO A 113 4.75 -16.74 -8.02
C PRO A 113 3.65 -17.81 -7.87
N ASP A 114 3.67 -18.57 -6.77
CA ASP A 114 2.65 -19.57 -6.41
C ASP A 114 1.56 -19.04 -5.46
N GLY A 115 1.62 -17.75 -5.12
CA GLY A 115 0.70 -17.11 -4.16
C GLY A 115 0.91 -17.51 -2.70
N SER A 116 1.84 -18.41 -2.40
CA SER A 116 1.98 -19.02 -1.07
C SER A 116 3.10 -18.42 -0.22
N ARG A 117 4.20 -17.98 -0.85
CA ARG A 117 5.30 -17.29 -0.16
C ARG A 117 4.90 -15.83 0.05
N LEU A 118 4.71 -15.44 1.30
CA LEU A 118 4.25 -14.12 1.68
C LEU A 118 5.28 -13.46 2.61
N LYS A 119 5.56 -12.18 2.40
CA LYS A 119 6.34 -11.36 3.34
C LYS A 119 5.75 -9.96 3.41
N ASP A 120 5.62 -9.44 4.62
CA ASP A 120 5.26 -8.04 4.87
C ASP A 120 6.50 -7.25 5.30
N THR A 121 6.56 -5.98 4.92
CA THR A 121 7.59 -5.02 5.31
C THR A 121 6.95 -3.67 5.55
N ALA A 122 7.29 -3.06 6.68
CA ALA A 122 6.71 -1.81 7.15
C ALA A 122 6.99 -0.66 6.17
N ASN A 123 6.29 0.46 6.35
CA ASN A 123 6.67 1.70 5.68
C ASN A 123 8.10 2.09 6.09
N ALA A 124 8.88 2.58 5.13
CA ALA A 124 10.21 3.09 5.46
C ALA A 124 10.01 4.48 6.07
N SER A 125 10.51 4.68 7.28
CA SER A 125 10.62 5.99 7.94
C SER A 125 11.52 6.94 7.16
#